data_AF-A0A6A5GDZ9-F1
#
_entry.id   AF-A0A6A5GDZ9-F1
#
_cell.length_a   1.000
_cell.length_b   1.000
_cell.length_c   1.000
_cell.angle_alpha   90.00
_cell.angle_beta   90.00
_cell.angle_gamma   90.00
#
_symmetry.space_group_name_H-M   'P 1'
#
loop_
_entity.id
_entity.type
_entity.pdbx_description
1 polymer ?
#
loop_
_entity_poly.entity_id
_entity_poly.type
_entity_poly.pdbx_seq_one_letter_code
_entity_poly.pdbx_strand_id
1 'polypeptide(L)'
;MKQPLLVTHFWCAALDFSFGTLATPYIFYPHGALFQCGFLNIFEIPVIYLIIPGLLVILSMAISLIYLFESRSSSIINNRFRIKRTRTRVIYYVLNYLLYSPIVLILYNIPENQEAAKLEITTVQIVFFVVCSVHYLYVKPVFMSPLTRRYQIHFFIGIVIQAVLPLFVIVLTYAISIVAILMNRLTQSIVNMCIVTVSVHGLVESLAIISIHAPYRAAVKSLFGKLKYRRDNRVTSEESGVQNIISLSIHLNLVVEN
;
A
#
# COMPACT_ATOMS: atom_id res chain seq x y z
N MET A 1 1.27 3.54 17.26
CA MET A 1 1.87 2.50 16.40
C MET A 1 0.98 2.07 15.23
N LYS A 2 -0.35 2.02 15.36
CA LYS A 2 -1.26 1.61 14.27
C LYS A 2 -1.39 2.65 13.14
N GLN A 3 -1.42 3.94 13.48
CA GLN A 3 -1.66 5.03 12.53
C GLN A 3 -0.61 5.13 11.40
N PRO A 4 0.71 5.09 11.65
CA PRO A 4 1.71 5.16 10.58
C PRO A 4 1.60 4.00 9.59
N LEU A 5 1.39 2.78 10.08
CA LEU A 5 1.22 1.59 9.24
C LEU A 5 -0.03 1.70 8.35
N LEU A 6 -1.13 2.23 8.91
CA LEU A 6 -2.36 2.46 8.15
C LEU A 6 -2.18 3.52 7.06
N VAL A 7 -1.50 4.63 7.38
CA VAL A 7 -1.22 5.71 6.42
C VAL A 7 -0.34 5.20 5.28
N THR A 8 0.71 4.44 5.59
CA THR A 8 1.55 3.82 4.56
C THR A 8 0.73 2.91 3.66
N HIS A 9 0.00 1.95 4.24
CA HIS A 9 -0.81 1.03 3.45
C HIS A 9 -1.89 1.72 2.60
N PHE A 10 -2.48 2.81 3.09
CA PHE A 10 -3.42 3.60 2.31
C PHE A 10 -2.75 4.18 1.06
N TRP A 11 -1.56 4.76 1.19
CA TRP A 11 -0.84 5.31 0.04
C TRP A 11 -0.25 4.23 -0.87
N CYS A 12 0.12 3.06 -0.34
CA CYS A 12 0.45 1.88 -1.15
C CYS A 12 -0.75 1.48 -2.01
N ALA A 13 -1.90 1.26 -1.38
CA ALA A 13 -3.11 0.84 -2.07
C ALA A 13 -3.59 1.89 -3.08
N ALA A 14 -3.45 3.19 -2.76
CA ALA A 14 -3.78 4.26 -3.70
C ALA A 14 -2.84 4.24 -4.93
N LEU A 15 -1.55 3.96 -4.74
CA LEU A 15 -0.59 3.80 -5.83
C LEU A 15 -0.96 2.60 -6.71
N ASP A 16 -1.18 1.44 -6.11
CA ASP A 16 -1.53 0.21 -6.82
C ASP A 16 -2.86 0.34 -7.57
N PHE A 17 -3.86 0.98 -6.96
CA PHE A 17 -5.14 1.23 -7.62
C PHE A 17 -4.99 2.20 -8.80
N SER A 18 -4.14 3.23 -8.66
CA SER A 18 -3.87 4.18 -9.72
C SER A 18 -3.19 3.52 -10.93
N PHE A 19 -2.10 2.77 -10.72
CA PHE A 19 -1.30 2.18 -11.79
C PHE A 19 -1.74 0.76 -12.21
N GLY A 20 -2.51 0.06 -11.39
CA GLY A 20 -2.96 -1.30 -11.67
C GLY A 20 -4.40 -1.39 -12.16
N THR A 21 -5.24 -0.39 -11.87
CA THR A 21 -6.66 -0.38 -12.26
C THR A 21 -7.07 0.85 -13.04
N LEU A 22 -6.76 2.07 -12.58
CA LEU A 22 -7.24 3.29 -13.22
C LEU A 22 -6.50 3.64 -14.50
N ALA A 23 -5.17 3.57 -14.47
CA ALA A 23 -4.28 4.08 -15.52
C ALA A 23 -3.15 3.07 -15.84
N THR A 24 -3.50 1.80 -16.04
CA THR A 24 -2.52 0.74 -16.28
C THR A 24 -1.67 1.02 -17.51
N PRO A 25 -0.34 1.18 -17.38
CA PRO A 25 0.51 1.53 -18.49
C PRO A 25 0.74 0.31 -19.40
N TYR A 26 0.58 0.52 -20.70
CA TYR A 26 0.88 -0.43 -21.75
C TYR A 26 1.99 0.15 -22.63
N ILE A 27 3.11 -0.55 -22.73
CA ILE A 27 4.28 -0.12 -23.51
C ILE A 27 4.32 -0.95 -24.79
N PHE A 28 4.19 -0.30 -25.94
CA PHE A 28 4.35 -0.93 -27.25
C PHE A 28 5.84 -1.14 -27.57
N TYR A 29 6.29 -2.39 -27.48
CA TYR A 29 7.64 -2.78 -27.87
C TYR A 29 7.68 -3.12 -29.38
N PRO A 30 8.74 -2.73 -30.13
CA PRO A 30 9.97 -2.06 -29.69
C PRO A 30 9.93 -0.53 -29.67
N HIS A 31 8.87 0.08 -30.17
CA HIS A 31 8.81 1.53 -30.42
C HIS A 31 8.72 2.39 -29.15
N GLY A 32 8.45 1.80 -27.99
CA GLY A 32 8.39 2.49 -26.70
C GLY A 32 7.15 3.39 -26.51
N ALA A 33 6.15 3.30 -27.40
CA ALA A 33 4.96 4.12 -27.28
C ALA A 33 4.16 3.72 -26.03
N LEU A 34 3.77 4.72 -25.23
CA LEU A 34 3.00 4.53 -24.01
C LEU A 34 1.51 4.72 -24.30
N PHE A 35 0.71 3.75 -23.90
CA PHE A 35 -0.75 3.79 -23.92
C PHE A 35 -1.28 3.41 -22.54
N GLN A 36 -2.48 3.82 -22.17
CA GLN A 36 -3.10 3.41 -20.92
C GLN A 36 -4.29 2.50 -21.19
N CYS A 37 -4.32 1.33 -20.56
CA CYS A 37 -5.39 0.33 -20.71
C CYS A 37 -6.24 0.19 -19.43
N GLY A 38 -6.12 1.14 -18.51
CA GLY A 38 -6.90 1.15 -17.27
C GLY A 38 -8.34 1.62 -17.45
N PHE A 39 -9.11 1.60 -16.36
CA PHE A 39 -10.52 2.00 -16.32
C PHE A 39 -10.77 3.40 -16.87
N LEU A 40 -9.85 4.35 -16.66
CA LEU A 40 -10.01 5.72 -17.14
C LEU A 40 -9.88 5.85 -18.67
N ASN A 41 -9.38 4.81 -19.34
CA ASN A 41 -9.37 4.74 -20.80
C ASN A 41 -10.79 4.65 -21.38
N ILE A 42 -11.78 4.17 -20.62
CA ILE A 42 -13.19 4.12 -21.05
C ILE A 42 -13.74 5.52 -21.33
N PHE A 43 -13.25 6.53 -20.61
CA PHE A 43 -13.61 7.93 -20.81
C PHE A 43 -12.70 8.65 -21.81
N GLU A 44 -11.85 7.92 -22.52
CA GLU A 44 -10.89 8.44 -23.49
C GLU A 44 -9.95 9.52 -22.90
N ILE A 45 -9.68 9.46 -21.60
CA ILE A 45 -8.80 10.43 -20.94
C ILE A 45 -7.36 10.23 -21.44
N PRO A 46 -6.73 11.25 -22.06
CA PRO A 46 -5.35 11.12 -22.54
C PRO A 46 -4.36 10.83 -21.41
N VAL A 47 -3.37 9.97 -21.67
CA VAL A 47 -2.42 9.50 -20.65
C VAL A 47 -1.66 10.63 -19.96
N ILE A 48 -1.42 11.75 -20.67
CA ILE A 48 -0.73 12.93 -20.15
C ILE A 48 -1.41 13.51 -18.90
N TYR A 49 -2.75 13.50 -18.86
CA TYR A 49 -3.51 14.00 -17.71
C TYR A 49 -3.44 13.06 -16.50
N LEU A 50 -3.06 11.80 -16.70
CA LEU A 50 -2.93 10.79 -15.64
C LEU A 50 -1.52 10.73 -15.04
N ILE A 51 -0.51 11.20 -15.78
CA ILE A 51 0.89 11.24 -15.31
C ILE A 51 1.03 12.10 -14.06
N ILE A 52 0.50 13.33 -14.06
CA ILE A 52 0.63 14.27 -12.93
C ILE A 52 0.04 13.71 -11.62
N PRO A 53 -1.24 13.26 -11.58
CA PRO A 53 -1.78 12.68 -10.35
C PRO A 53 -1.07 11.39 -9.97
N GLY A 54 -0.65 10.55 -10.93
CA GLY A 54 0.16 9.36 -10.67
C GLY A 54 1.47 9.69 -9.94
N LEU A 55 2.19 10.73 -10.38
CA LEU A 55 3.41 11.21 -9.73
C LEU A 55 3.14 11.72 -8.30
N LEU A 56 2.04 12.45 -8.08
CA LEU A 56 1.65 12.92 -6.74
C LEU A 56 1.38 11.76 -5.77
N VAL A 57 0.78 10.68 -6.26
CA VAL A 57 0.53 9.47 -5.45
C VAL A 57 1.86 8.76 -5.11
N ILE A 58 2.80 8.64 -6.06
CA ILE A 58 4.15 8.10 -5.82
C ILE A 58 4.86 8.88 -4.71
N LEU A 59 4.78 10.21 -4.73
CA LEU A 59 5.44 11.05 -3.73
C LEU A 59 4.79 10.90 -2.35
N SER A 60 3.46 10.88 -2.32
CA SER A 60 2.69 10.68 -1.09
C SER A 60 3.03 9.34 -0.44
N MET A 61 3.18 8.30 -1.27
CA MET A 61 3.67 6.98 -0.86
C MET A 61 5.10 7.05 -0.28
N ALA A 62 6.05 7.69 -0.96
CA ALA A 62 7.43 7.82 -0.46
C ALA A 62 7.48 8.51 0.92
N ILE A 63 6.71 9.58 1.10
CA ILE A 63 6.65 10.32 2.38
C ILE A 63 5.96 9.50 3.47
N SER A 64 4.97 8.69 3.11
CA SER A 64 4.33 7.76 4.04
C SER A 64 5.32 6.71 4.60
N LEU A 65 6.30 6.27 3.79
CA LEU A 65 7.36 5.36 4.24
C LEU A 65 8.34 6.06 5.18
N ILE A 66 8.75 7.29 4.87
CA ILE A 66 9.56 8.11 5.78
C ILE A 66 8.80 8.31 7.11
N TYR A 67 7.51 8.64 7.05
CA TYR A 67 6.67 8.77 8.25
C TYR A 67 6.61 7.47 9.07
N LEU A 68 6.48 6.32 8.41
CA LEU A 68 6.51 5.02 9.09
C LEU A 68 7.81 4.83 9.87
N PHE A 69 8.95 4.89 9.19
CA PHE A 69 10.25 4.59 9.81
C PHE A 69 10.68 5.66 10.82
N GLU A 70 10.42 6.95 10.57
CA GLU A 70 10.60 8.00 11.57
C GLU A 70 9.74 7.71 12.79
N SER A 71 8.45 7.41 12.61
CA SER A 71 7.54 7.18 13.72
C SER A 71 7.93 5.93 14.51
N ARG A 72 8.57 4.94 13.88
CA ARG A 72 9.18 3.80 14.56
C ARG A 72 10.35 4.24 15.43
N SER A 73 11.32 4.91 14.83
CA SER A 73 12.51 5.42 15.51
C SER A 73 12.12 6.30 16.71
N SER A 74 11.17 7.22 16.53
CA SER A 74 10.67 8.14 17.56
C SER A 74 9.84 7.46 18.67
N SER A 75 9.32 6.26 18.44
CA SER A 75 8.58 5.51 19.47
C SER A 75 9.49 4.84 20.50
N ILE A 76 10.79 4.75 20.21
CA ILE A 76 11.77 4.15 21.13
C ILE A 76 12.16 5.18 22.19
N ILE A 77 12.17 4.73 23.46
CA ILE A 77 12.48 5.58 24.62
C ILE A 77 13.96 5.99 24.54
N ASN A 78 14.28 7.24 24.91
CA ASN A 78 15.63 7.81 24.91
C ASN A 78 16.38 7.84 23.56
N ASN A 79 15.64 7.80 22.44
CA ASN A 79 16.21 8.11 21.14
C ASN A 79 16.56 9.60 21.04
N ARG A 80 17.84 9.91 20.78
CA ARG A 80 18.34 11.28 20.58
C ARG A 80 17.72 11.97 19.36
N PHE A 81 17.41 11.22 18.30
CA PHE A 81 16.87 11.75 17.05
C PHE A 81 15.34 11.84 17.03
N ARG A 82 14.69 11.64 18.19
CA ARG A 82 13.23 11.67 18.31
C ARG A 82 12.68 13.08 18.11
N ILE A 83 11.78 13.23 17.14
CA ILE A 83 11.02 14.47 16.95
C ILE A 83 9.90 14.51 18.00
N LYS A 84 10.10 15.30 19.07
CA LYS A 84 9.18 15.34 20.22
C LYS A 84 7.88 16.11 19.95
N ARG A 85 7.97 17.24 19.23
CA ARG A 85 6.86 18.18 19.05
C ARG A 85 6.07 17.86 17.78
N THR A 86 4.74 17.75 17.90
CA THR A 86 3.85 17.49 16.76
C THR A 86 3.97 18.54 15.66
N ARG A 87 4.06 19.84 16.01
CA ARG A 87 4.23 20.92 15.03
C ARG A 87 5.51 20.76 14.21
N THR A 88 6.65 20.51 14.87
CA THR A 88 7.93 20.26 14.20
C THR A 88 7.87 19.04 13.29
N ARG A 89 7.15 17.99 13.71
CA ARG A 89 6.97 16.79 12.90
C ARG A 89 6.11 17.04 11.65
N VAL A 90 5.02 17.81 11.78
CA VAL A 90 4.20 18.22 10.62
C VAL A 90 5.03 19.06 9.65
N ILE A 91 5.78 20.05 10.16
CA ILE A 91 6.68 20.88 9.35
C ILE A 91 7.71 20.00 8.62
N TYR A 92 8.33 19.03 9.31
CA TYR A 92 9.28 18.11 8.69
C TYR A 92 8.68 17.35 7.50
N TYR A 93 7.47 16.78 7.63
CA TYR A 93 6.84 16.06 6.51
C TYR A 93 6.36 16.97 5.40
N VAL A 94 5.85 18.17 5.73
CA VAL A 94 5.45 19.17 4.73
C VAL A 94 6.67 19.63 3.93
N LEU A 95 7.80 19.90 4.59
CA LEU A 95 9.04 20.28 3.90
C LEU A 95 9.56 19.15 3.01
N ASN A 96 9.51 17.89 3.45
CA ASN A 96 9.85 16.75 2.59
C ASN A 96 8.89 16.66 1.38
N TYR A 97 7.59 16.87 1.59
CA TYR A 97 6.61 16.89 0.50
C TYR A 97 6.91 17.97 -0.54
N LEU A 98 7.17 19.19 -0.09
CA LEU A 98 7.46 20.32 -0.96
C LEU A 98 8.80 20.13 -1.70
N LEU A 99 9.83 19.61 -1.02
CA LEU A 99 11.14 19.35 -1.61
C LEU A 99 11.09 18.30 -2.73
N TYR A 100 10.25 17.26 -2.57
CA TYR A 100 10.13 16.20 -3.57
C TYR A 100 9.11 16.50 -4.66
N SER A 101 8.20 17.46 -4.47
CA SER A 101 7.13 17.79 -5.42
C SER A 101 7.64 18.20 -6.82
N PRO A 102 7.12 17.61 -7.91
CA PRO A 102 7.45 17.97 -9.29
C PRO A 102 6.91 19.36 -9.66
N ILE A 103 5.92 19.88 -8.93
CA ILE A 103 5.38 21.24 -9.13
C ILE A 103 6.47 22.29 -8.86
N VAL A 104 7.34 22.07 -7.88
CA VAL A 104 8.49 22.96 -7.61
C VAL A 104 9.55 22.84 -8.73
N LEU A 105 9.70 21.67 -9.33
CA LEU A 105 10.63 21.41 -10.43
C LEU A 105 10.24 22.17 -11.72
N ILE A 106 8.95 22.17 -12.04
CA ILE A 106 8.36 22.87 -13.20
C ILE A 106 8.43 24.40 -13.01
N LEU A 107 8.18 24.90 -11.80
CA LEU A 107 8.21 26.35 -11.52
C LEU A 107 9.62 26.95 -11.52
N TYR A 108 10.67 26.14 -11.30
CA TYR A 108 12.06 26.60 -11.15
C TYR A 108 13.00 26.22 -12.32
N ASN A 109 12.51 25.63 -13.42
CA ASN A 109 13.34 25.18 -14.56
C ASN A 109 14.59 24.39 -14.11
N ILE A 110 14.38 23.42 -13.23
CA ILE A 110 15.47 22.70 -12.55
C ILE A 110 15.99 21.55 -13.45
N PRO A 111 17.32 21.24 -13.45
CA PRO A 111 17.93 20.25 -14.35
C PRO A 111 17.41 18.81 -14.20
N GLU A 112 17.43 18.02 -15.29
CA GLU A 112 16.91 16.64 -15.39
C GLU A 112 17.53 15.62 -14.39
N ASN A 113 18.75 15.84 -13.91
CA ASN A 113 19.46 14.89 -13.04
C ASN A 113 18.94 14.79 -11.59
N GLN A 114 17.84 15.47 -11.23
CA GLN A 114 17.36 15.51 -9.85
C GLN A 114 16.61 14.26 -9.38
N GLU A 115 16.03 13.47 -10.29
CA GLU A 115 15.22 12.30 -9.91
C GLU A 115 16.04 11.28 -9.10
N ALA A 116 17.27 11.01 -9.56
CA ALA A 116 18.20 10.12 -8.87
C ALA A 116 18.57 10.64 -7.48
N ALA A 117 18.86 11.94 -7.35
CA ALA A 117 19.20 12.56 -6.08
C ALA A 117 18.03 12.53 -5.07
N LYS A 118 16.78 12.76 -5.53
CA LYS A 118 15.59 12.67 -4.67
C LYS A 118 15.37 11.26 -4.14
N LEU A 119 15.56 10.26 -5.00
CA LEU A 119 15.49 8.85 -4.62
C LEU A 119 16.60 8.49 -3.62
N GLU A 120 17.82 8.97 -3.85
CA GLU A 120 18.96 8.76 -2.95
C GLU A 120 18.70 9.37 -1.57
N ILE A 121 18.27 10.63 -1.48
CA ILE A 121 17.97 11.29 -0.20
C ILE A 121 16.86 10.54 0.56
N THR A 122 15.79 10.12 -0.13
CA THR A 122 14.71 9.33 0.47
C THR A 122 15.23 8.01 1.02
N THR A 123 16.08 7.32 0.25
CA THR A 123 16.71 6.06 0.64
C THR A 123 17.61 6.25 1.86
N VAL A 124 18.44 7.30 1.87
CA VAL A 124 19.31 7.63 3.01
C VAL A 124 18.50 7.91 4.27
N GLN A 125 17.39 8.64 4.18
CA GLN A 125 16.51 8.90 5.33
C GLN A 125 15.89 7.61 5.88
N ILE A 126 15.36 6.74 5.00
CA ILE A 126 14.79 5.46 5.40
C ILE A 126 15.86 4.60 6.09
N VAL A 127 17.03 4.44 5.47
CA VAL A 127 18.15 3.68 6.02
C VAL A 127 18.58 4.25 7.38
N PHE A 128 18.68 5.57 7.51
CA PHE A 128 19.01 6.23 8.77
C PHE A 128 18.02 5.85 9.89
N PHE A 129 16.71 5.92 9.64
CA PHE A 129 15.70 5.57 10.65
C PHE A 129 15.62 4.09 10.95
N VAL A 130 15.88 3.22 9.96
CA VAL A 130 16.05 1.77 10.14
C VAL A 130 17.24 1.49 11.05
N VAL A 131 18.40 2.08 10.78
CA VAL A 131 19.63 1.93 11.58
C VAL A 131 19.42 2.43 13.01
N CYS A 132 18.77 3.58 13.19
CA CYS A 132 18.38 4.07 14.50
C CYS A 132 17.50 3.04 15.21
N SER A 133 16.47 2.53 14.54
CA SER A 133 15.56 1.54 15.13
C SER A 133 16.31 0.28 15.57
N VAL A 134 17.22 -0.24 14.74
CA VAL A 134 18.06 -1.41 15.08
C VAL A 134 18.98 -1.12 16.26
N HIS A 135 19.71 -0.01 16.23
CA HIS A 135 20.66 0.34 17.28
C HIS A 135 19.97 0.46 18.65
N TYR A 136 18.85 1.16 18.72
CA TYR A 136 18.12 1.35 19.99
C TYR A 136 17.30 0.12 20.41
N LEU A 137 16.89 -0.75 19.49
CA LEU A 137 16.19 -1.98 19.85
C LEU A 137 17.13 -3.09 20.26
N TYR A 138 18.32 -3.25 19.65
CA TYR A 138 19.17 -4.42 19.87
C TYR A 138 20.43 -4.14 20.69
N VAL A 139 21.03 -2.96 20.53
CA VAL A 139 22.37 -2.67 21.08
C VAL A 139 22.27 -1.85 22.36
N LYS A 140 21.54 -0.73 22.33
CA LYS A 140 21.51 0.19 23.48
C LYS A 140 20.60 -0.35 24.59
N PRO A 141 21.06 -0.40 25.86
CA PRO A 141 20.17 -0.64 26.98
C PRO A 141 19.24 0.57 27.15
N VAL A 142 17.97 0.38 26.82
CA VAL A 142 16.92 1.40 26.93
C VAL A 142 16.09 1.10 28.19
N PHE A 143 15.67 2.15 28.91
CA PHE A 143 14.68 2.05 30.00
C PHE A 143 13.31 1.66 29.44
N MET A 144 13.16 0.41 29.03
CA MET A 144 11.97 -0.19 28.48
C MET A 144 11.81 -1.59 29.05
N SER A 145 10.59 -1.96 29.45
CA SER A 145 10.36 -3.31 29.97
C SER A 145 10.68 -4.37 28.89
N PRO A 146 11.17 -5.56 29.28
CA PRO A 146 11.47 -6.64 28.33
C PRO A 146 10.28 -6.99 27.44
N LEU A 147 9.07 -6.96 27.99
CA LEU A 147 7.82 -7.21 27.26
C LEU A 147 7.59 -6.16 26.17
N THR A 148 7.72 -4.87 26.50
CA THR A 148 7.55 -3.78 25.52
C THR A 148 8.60 -3.89 24.42
N ARG A 149 9.85 -4.18 24.77
CA ARG A 149 10.94 -4.37 23.80
C ARG A 149 10.65 -5.51 22.84
N ARG A 150 10.13 -6.65 23.32
CA ARG A 150 9.70 -7.77 22.47
C ARG A 150 8.63 -7.36 21.47
N TYR A 151 7.59 -6.62 21.90
CA TYR A 151 6.57 -6.11 20.98
C TYR A 151 7.14 -5.16 19.91
N GLN A 152 8.05 -4.26 20.29
CA GLN A 152 8.70 -3.34 19.33
C GLN A 152 9.56 -4.08 18.31
N ILE A 153 10.29 -5.12 18.74
CA ILE A 153 11.10 -5.99 17.88
C ILE A 153 10.22 -6.77 16.90
N HIS A 154 9.20 -7.49 17.38
CA HIS A 154 8.31 -8.26 16.50
C HIS A 154 7.62 -7.38 15.46
N PHE A 155 7.18 -6.18 15.87
CA PHE A 155 6.57 -5.23 14.96
C PHE A 155 7.56 -4.66 13.93
N PHE A 156 8.81 -4.37 14.35
CA PHE A 156 9.86 -3.90 13.45
C PHE A 156 10.25 -4.96 12.42
N ILE A 157 10.47 -6.20 12.85
CA ILE A 157 10.72 -7.33 11.96
C ILE A 157 9.58 -7.48 10.95
N GLY A 158 8.32 -7.36 11.41
CA GLY A 158 7.16 -7.42 10.53
C GLY A 158 7.16 -6.34 9.44
N ILE A 159 7.55 -5.10 9.78
CA ILE A 159 7.69 -4.00 8.82
C ILE A 159 8.81 -4.27 7.81
N VAL A 160 9.94 -4.84 8.25
CA VAL A 160 11.04 -5.17 7.34
C VAL A 160 10.63 -6.28 6.38
N ILE A 161 10.03 -7.36 6.87
CA ILE A 161 9.59 -8.49 6.04
C ILE A 161 8.59 -8.03 4.99
N GLN A 162 7.55 -7.28 5.37
CA GLN A 162 6.54 -6.83 4.43
C GLN A 162 7.07 -5.81 3.41
N ALA A 163 8.15 -5.07 3.70
CA ALA A 163 8.76 -4.14 2.76
C ALA A 163 9.69 -4.86 1.77
N VAL A 164 10.40 -5.88 2.24
CA VAL A 164 11.32 -6.68 1.40
C VAL A 164 10.57 -7.59 0.43
N LEU A 165 9.41 -8.14 0.83
CA LEU A 165 8.62 -9.06 0.01
C LEU A 165 8.20 -8.44 -1.36
N PRO A 166 7.52 -7.28 -1.41
CA PRO A 166 7.16 -6.62 -2.67
C PRO A 166 8.38 -6.15 -3.46
N LEU A 167 9.42 -5.67 -2.77
CA LEU A 167 10.67 -5.26 -3.41
C LEU A 167 11.34 -6.43 -4.16
N PHE A 168 11.33 -7.62 -3.57
CA PHE A 168 11.86 -8.83 -4.21
C PHE A 168 11.11 -9.15 -5.52
N VAL A 169 9.78 -9.07 -5.52
CA VAL A 169 8.96 -9.29 -6.73
C VAL A 169 9.30 -8.27 -7.82
N ILE A 170 9.45 -6.99 -7.46
CA ILE A 170 9.81 -5.92 -8.39
C ILE A 170 11.22 -6.14 -8.97
N VAL A 171 12.21 -6.39 -8.12
CA VAL A 171 13.61 -6.61 -8.53
C VAL A 171 13.72 -7.82 -9.46
N LEU A 172 13.03 -8.92 -9.13
CA LEU A 172 12.98 -10.10 -9.99
C LEU A 172 12.38 -9.78 -11.37
N THR A 173 11.33 -8.97 -11.42
CA THR A 173 10.68 -8.55 -12.66
C THR A 173 11.61 -7.73 -13.56
N TYR A 174 12.33 -6.77 -12.97
CA TYR A 174 13.33 -5.99 -13.70
C TYR A 174 14.52 -6.84 -14.15
N ALA A 175 14.99 -7.78 -13.32
CA ALA A 175 16.08 -8.68 -13.68
C ALA A 175 15.74 -9.55 -14.90
N ILE A 176 14.52 -10.10 -14.96
CA ILE A 176 14.03 -10.85 -16.13
C ILE A 176 14.02 -9.96 -17.38
N SER A 177 13.54 -8.72 -17.25
CA SER A 177 13.52 -7.74 -18.36
C SER A 177 14.93 -7.43 -18.86
N ILE A 178 15.88 -7.18 -17.96
CA ILE A 178 17.27 -6.89 -18.29
C ILE A 178 17.92 -8.08 -18.99
N VAL A 179 17.76 -9.31 -18.48
CA VAL A 179 18.30 -10.51 -19.12
C VAL A 179 17.71 -10.69 -20.53
N ALA A 180 16.39 -10.48 -20.69
CA ALA A 180 15.75 -10.56 -22.00
C ALA A 180 16.29 -9.51 -22.99
N ILE A 181 16.57 -8.28 -22.51
CA ILE A 181 17.21 -7.23 -23.32
C ILE A 181 18.63 -7.64 -23.71
N LEU A 182 19.45 -8.09 -22.77
CA LEU A 182 20.84 -8.49 -23.02
C LEU A 182 20.95 -9.68 -23.98
N MET A 183 19.96 -10.59 -23.95
CA MET A 183 19.87 -11.72 -24.88
C MET A 183 19.23 -11.36 -26.23
N ASN A 184 18.81 -10.10 -26.42
CA ASN A 184 18.02 -9.62 -27.57
C ASN A 184 16.75 -10.47 -27.82
N ARG A 185 16.10 -10.90 -26.74
CA ARG A 185 14.87 -11.73 -26.73
C ARG A 185 13.70 -11.04 -26.05
N LEU A 186 13.77 -9.73 -25.84
CA LEU A 186 12.64 -8.99 -25.30
C LEU A 186 11.48 -9.04 -26.30
N THR A 187 10.32 -9.52 -25.85
CA THR A 187 9.09 -9.62 -26.65
C THR A 187 7.98 -8.83 -25.98
N GLN A 188 6.95 -8.46 -26.75
CA GLN A 188 5.75 -7.83 -26.18
C GLN A 188 5.12 -8.67 -25.06
N SER A 189 5.18 -10.01 -25.18
CA SER A 189 4.71 -10.93 -24.14
C SER A 189 5.47 -10.74 -22.82
N ILE A 190 6.81 -10.67 -22.86
CA ILE A 190 7.62 -10.44 -21.66
C ILE A 190 7.31 -9.08 -21.03
N VAL A 191 7.23 -8.02 -21.84
CA VAL A 191 6.88 -6.67 -21.33
C VAL A 191 5.52 -6.66 -20.66
N ASN A 192 4.49 -7.25 -21.29
CA ASN A 192 3.14 -7.33 -20.73
C ASN A 192 3.13 -8.13 -19.41
N MET A 193 3.84 -9.27 -19.36
CA MET A 193 3.93 -10.07 -18.13
C MET A 193 4.63 -9.31 -17.00
N CYS A 194 5.63 -8.48 -17.32
CA CYS A 194 6.29 -7.62 -16.34
C CYS A 194 5.33 -6.57 -15.77
N ILE A 195 4.58 -5.87 -16.64
CA ILE A 195 3.56 -4.90 -16.21
C ILE A 195 2.50 -5.56 -15.33
N VAL A 196 2.00 -6.73 -15.71
CA VAL A 196 1.02 -7.48 -14.90
C VAL A 196 1.62 -7.87 -13.56
N THR A 197 2.86 -8.38 -13.53
CA THR A 197 3.55 -8.78 -12.29
C THR A 197 3.74 -7.58 -11.35
N VAL A 198 4.17 -6.44 -11.88
CA VAL A 198 4.23 -5.19 -11.11
C VAL A 198 2.84 -4.74 -10.69
N SER A 199 1.78 -4.93 -11.48
CA SER A 199 0.43 -4.52 -11.06
C SER A 199 -0.13 -5.38 -9.91
N VAL A 200 0.19 -6.68 -9.87
CA VAL A 200 -0.33 -7.59 -8.83
C VAL A 200 0.51 -7.63 -7.55
N HIS A 201 1.69 -7.00 -7.52
CA HIS A 201 2.58 -7.05 -6.35
C HIS A 201 1.94 -6.48 -5.06
N GLY A 202 1.02 -5.50 -5.18
CA GLY A 202 0.27 -4.92 -4.07
C GLY A 202 -0.62 -5.93 -3.33
N LEU A 203 -1.05 -6.99 -4.01
CA LEU A 203 -1.76 -8.10 -3.37
C LEU A 203 -0.84 -8.88 -2.43
N VAL A 204 0.42 -9.09 -2.83
CA VAL A 204 1.44 -9.75 -2.00
C VAL A 204 1.71 -8.91 -0.76
N GLU A 205 1.82 -7.58 -0.89
CA GLU A 205 1.98 -6.68 0.24
C GLU A 205 0.78 -6.76 1.21
N SER A 206 -0.44 -6.67 0.68
CA SER A 206 -1.68 -6.74 1.47
C SER A 206 -1.78 -8.05 2.25
N LEU A 207 -1.45 -9.18 1.61
CA LEU A 207 -1.45 -10.50 2.24
C LEU A 207 -0.36 -10.62 3.32
N ALA A 208 0.83 -10.06 3.08
CA ALA A 208 1.89 -10.01 4.08
C ALA A 208 1.46 -9.21 5.32
N ILE A 209 0.83 -8.04 5.13
CA ILE A 209 0.36 -7.21 6.22
C ILE A 209 -0.71 -7.92 7.06
N ILE A 210 -1.69 -8.52 6.40
CA ILE A 210 -2.74 -9.30 7.06
C ILE A 210 -2.12 -10.47 7.82
N SER A 211 -1.18 -11.19 7.23
CA SER A 211 -0.56 -12.37 7.85
C SER A 211 0.29 -12.01 9.06
N ILE A 212 1.09 -10.94 8.97
CA ILE A 212 2.10 -10.58 9.97
C ILE A 212 1.49 -9.81 11.14
N HIS A 213 0.61 -8.84 10.88
CA HIS A 213 0.18 -7.88 11.91
C HIS A 213 -1.12 -8.30 12.61
N ALA A 214 -1.02 -8.55 13.92
CA ALA A 214 -2.17 -8.95 14.75
C ALA A 214 -3.39 -8.00 14.66
N PRO A 215 -3.24 -6.65 14.61
CA PRO A 215 -4.37 -5.74 14.43
C PRO A 215 -5.13 -5.97 13.12
N TYR A 216 -4.42 -6.28 12.03
CA TYR A 216 -5.03 -6.57 10.73
C TYR A 216 -5.77 -7.90 10.76
N ARG A 217 -5.15 -8.97 11.31
CA ARG A 217 -5.84 -10.26 11.51
C ARG A 217 -7.13 -10.11 12.31
N ALA A 218 -7.11 -9.33 13.38
CA ALA A 218 -8.29 -9.08 14.21
C ALA A 218 -9.39 -8.33 13.44
N ALA A 219 -9.02 -7.31 12.66
CA ALA A 219 -9.96 -6.57 11.82
C ALA A 219 -10.61 -7.46 10.77
N VAL A 220 -9.81 -8.27 10.07
CA VAL A 220 -10.29 -9.24 9.07
C VAL A 220 -11.24 -10.26 9.69
N LYS A 221 -10.87 -10.86 10.84
CA LYS A 221 -11.74 -11.79 11.58
C LYS A 221 -13.08 -11.15 11.99
N SER A 222 -13.06 -9.90 12.45
CA SER A 222 -14.28 -9.16 12.81
C SER A 222 -15.17 -8.91 11.59
N LEU A 223 -14.58 -8.57 10.44
CA LEU A 223 -15.32 -8.35 9.21
C LEU A 223 -16.02 -9.63 8.73
N PHE A 224 -15.30 -10.76 8.70
CA PHE A 224 -15.90 -12.06 8.38
C PHE A 224 -16.95 -12.51 9.40
N GLY A 225 -16.75 -12.24 10.69
CA GLY A 225 -17.77 -12.50 11.72
C GLY A 225 -19.05 -11.71 11.49
N LYS A 226 -18.96 -10.42 11.16
CA LYS A 226 -20.10 -9.57 10.82
C LYS A 226 -20.81 -10.00 9.53
N LEU A 227 -20.05 -10.40 8.50
CA LEU A 227 -20.60 -10.90 7.24
C LEU A 227 -21.35 -12.22 7.46
N LYS A 228 -20.77 -13.14 8.23
CA LYS A 228 -21.43 -14.39 8.61
C LYS A 228 -22.74 -14.11 9.36
N TYR A 229 -22.69 -13.25 10.39
CA TYR A 229 -23.88 -12.86 11.14
C TYR A 229 -24.98 -12.25 10.27
N ARG A 230 -24.63 -11.32 9.36
CA ARG A 230 -25.59 -10.72 8.41
C ARG A 230 -26.19 -11.73 7.45
N ARG A 231 -25.40 -12.68 6.97
CA ARG A 231 -25.86 -13.74 6.07
C ARG A 231 -26.83 -14.66 6.80
N ASP A 232 -26.47 -15.13 8.00
CA ASP A 232 -27.28 -16.06 8.78
C ASP A 232 -28.63 -15.40 9.16
N ASN A 233 -28.64 -14.11 9.52
CA ASN A 233 -29.88 -13.35 9.76
C ASN A 233 -30.75 -13.12 8.52
N ARG A 234 -30.16 -13.00 7.32
CA ARG A 234 -30.94 -12.89 6.07
C ARG A 234 -31.66 -14.20 5.77
N VAL A 235 -30.95 -15.32 5.90
CA VAL A 235 -31.53 -16.66 5.68
C VAL A 235 -32.70 -16.91 6.63
N THR A 236 -32.56 -16.61 7.93
CA THR A 236 -33.66 -16.78 8.89
C THR A 236 -34.85 -15.84 8.63
N SER A 237 -34.61 -14.62 8.14
CA SER A 237 -35.68 -13.70 7.74
C SER A 237 -36.42 -14.16 6.47
N GLU A 238 -35.73 -14.78 5.53
CA GLU A 238 -36.34 -15.35 4.32
C GLU A 238 -37.16 -16.60 4.65
N GLU A 239 -36.63 -17.50 5.49
CA GLU A 239 -37.34 -18.70 5.95
C GLU A 239 -38.63 -18.36 6.70
N SER A 240 -38.59 -17.39 7.62
CA SER A 240 -39.78 -16.93 8.34
C SER A 240 -40.79 -16.23 7.44
N GLY A 241 -40.35 -15.47 6.44
CA GLY A 241 -41.23 -14.88 5.42
C GLY A 241 -41.98 -15.93 4.60
N VAL A 242 -41.27 -16.99 4.16
CA VAL A 242 -41.86 -18.10 3.41
C VAL A 242 -42.86 -18.87 4.27
N GLN A 243 -42.52 -19.17 5.53
CA GLN A 243 -43.44 -19.84 6.46
C GLN A 243 -44.73 -19.03 6.69
N ASN A 244 -44.63 -17.71 6.84
CA ASN A 244 -45.78 -16.83 7.00
C ASN A 244 -46.70 -16.84 5.76
N ILE A 245 -46.13 -16.84 4.54
CA ILE A 245 -46.91 -16.91 3.29
C ILE A 245 -47.64 -18.26 3.17
N ILE A 246 -46.96 -19.37 3.50
CA ILE A 246 -47.56 -20.71 3.48
C ILE A 246 -48.71 -20.78 4.49
N SER A 247 -48.50 -20.30 5.73
CA SER A 247 -49.53 -20.27 6.77
C SER A 247 -50.76 -19.44 6.37
N LEU A 248 -50.54 -18.26 5.78
CA LEU A 248 -51.62 -17.41 5.29
C LEU A 248 -52.41 -18.08 4.15
N SER A 249 -51.71 -18.77 3.24
CA SER A 249 -52.34 -19.47 2.11
C SER A 249 -53.21 -20.65 2.58
N ILE A 250 -52.75 -21.41 3.57
CA ILE A 250 -53.54 -22.48 4.19
C ILE A 250 -54.78 -21.91 4.87
N HIS A 251 -54.64 -20.81 5.61
CA HIS A 251 -55.76 -20.18 6.30
C HIS A 251 -56.81 -19.61 5.33
N LEU A 252 -56.38 -18.99 4.23
CA LEU A 252 -57.28 -18.50 3.17
C LEU A 252 -58.06 -19.65 2.51
N ASN A 253 -57.42 -20.76 2.19
CA ASN A 253 -58.10 -21.91 1.58
C ASN A 253 -59.17 -22.50 2.50
N LEU A 254 -58.91 -22.62 3.81
CA LEU A 254 -59.87 -23.12 4.80
C LEU A 254 -61.09 -22.19 5.00
N VAL A 255 -60.93 -20.89 4.75
CA VAL A 255 -62.02 -19.89 4.84
C VAL A 255 -62.89 -19.91 3.58
N VAL A 256 -62.32 -20.25 2.42
CA VAL A 256 -63.07 -20.35 1.15
C VAL A 256 -63.88 -21.65 1.05
N GLU A 257 -63.47 -22.70 1.74
CA GLU A 257 -64.16 -24.01 1.75
C GLU A 257 -65.30 -24.13 2.78
N ASN A 258 -65.56 -23.12 3.62
CA ASN A 258 -66.68 -23.05 4.57
C ASN A 258 -67.69 -21.96 4.20
#